data_AF-A0A957ST31-F1
#
_entry.id   AF-A0A957ST31-F1
#
_cell.length_a   1.000
_cell.length_b   1.000
_cell.length_c   1.000
_cell.angle_alpha   90.00
_cell.angle_beta   90.00
_cell.angle_gamma   90.00
#
_symmetry.space_group_name_H-M   'P 1'
#
loop_
_entity.id
_entity.type
_entity.pdbx_description
1 polymer ?
#
loop_
_entity_poly.entity_id
_entity_poly.type
_entity_poly.pdbx_seq_one_letter_code
_entity_poly.pdbx_strand_id
1 'polypeptide(L)'
;MHYNRRMTGKPISFSDILKSFDSSMQALFDLYLSIQDSMGNKEWGELSEYYNEIFSLFPEHDQDEVQAILDRLIQIDVEDEILDYKKIWEAIKIDPNDILRFENERELFVKDIHDTFQEMAIREPETVNKFFRAYLRMQRAGPFRSELSRHGLLLTATSQFELLLLQLLQRYFSGQGVIPNEDSNIDAMEKSISDKIVKTEGRGLKIFDMLDFISKKFALSNGYSRDVLKEIFERRNVLTHRGGRADSIYRDYNKRVKVGDRLRISQNYIKSILEYFHTWGIVLSMRMWENVDDSDQKQLGRVISEITMQLIRKGRLDFCVNLLKCVHENIHFASHNTKDILMINYAICLDRMGNEKEKLKILDGVRQTPRQIIPGLEKLSNQEPFSNVIPMAANVLKGKKEYALELLERAVNTGEVTFLDLDHWVIFEYFAKDPILERIREKLESRVKIA
;
A
#
# COMPACT_ATOMS: atom_id res chain seq x y z
N MET A 1 6.66 -50.37 14.63
CA MET A 1 6.31 -49.25 15.51
C MET A 1 6.46 -47.95 14.72
N HIS A 2 5.39 -47.48 14.10
CA HIS A 2 5.37 -46.16 13.46
C HIS A 2 5.15 -45.10 14.55
N TYR A 3 6.16 -44.25 14.75
CA TYR A 3 6.05 -43.06 15.58
C TYR A 3 5.10 -42.07 14.90
N ASN A 4 3.81 -42.17 15.21
CA ASN A 4 2.87 -41.07 15.03
C ASN A 4 3.20 -39.99 16.06
N ARG A 5 4.22 -39.16 15.76
CA ARG A 5 4.36 -37.85 16.40
C ARG A 5 3.13 -37.05 15.97
N ARG A 6 2.10 -37.02 16.82
CA ARG A 6 1.07 -35.98 16.77
C ARG A 6 1.84 -34.66 16.88
N MET A 7 2.02 -33.97 15.75
CA MET A 7 2.40 -32.57 15.82
C MET A 7 1.25 -31.89 16.54
N THR A 8 1.45 -31.54 17.80
CA THR A 8 0.53 -30.66 18.52
C THR A 8 0.69 -29.29 17.85
N GLY A 9 0.04 -29.12 16.70
CA GLY A 9 0.10 -27.92 15.89
C GLY A 9 -0.45 -26.78 16.70
N LYS A 10 0.44 -26.00 17.32
CA LYS A 10 0.04 -24.80 18.04
C LYS A 10 -0.67 -23.90 17.02
N PRO A 11 -1.89 -23.44 17.31
CA PRO A 11 -2.61 -22.58 16.37
C PRO A 11 -1.77 -21.33 16.09
N ILE A 12 -1.70 -20.92 14.82
CA ILE A 12 -0.99 -19.73 14.38
C ILE A 12 -1.55 -18.52 15.14
N SER A 13 -0.69 -17.70 15.75
CA SER A 13 -1.14 -16.53 16.51
C SER A 13 -1.52 -15.37 15.57
N PHE A 14 -2.33 -14.41 16.04
CA PHE A 14 -2.61 -13.19 15.27
C PHE A 14 -1.33 -12.38 14.99
N SER A 15 -0.38 -12.38 15.94
CA SER A 15 0.95 -11.79 15.74
C SER A 15 1.67 -12.41 14.55
N ASP A 16 1.67 -13.74 14.44
CA ASP A 16 2.36 -14.44 13.35
C ASP A 16 1.68 -14.19 12.00
N ILE A 17 0.34 -14.19 11.97
CA ILE A 17 -0.45 -13.86 10.77
C ILE A 17 -0.11 -12.43 10.29
N LEU A 18 -0.17 -11.45 11.19
CA LEU A 18 0.09 -10.05 10.87
C LEU A 18 1.53 -9.83 10.40
N LYS A 19 2.53 -10.40 11.09
CA LYS A 19 3.94 -10.28 10.71
C LYS A 19 4.23 -10.93 9.36
N SER A 20 3.66 -12.11 9.11
CA SER A 20 3.78 -12.80 7.82
C SER A 20 3.19 -11.95 6.70
N PHE A 21 1.98 -11.42 6.89
CA PHE A 21 1.33 -10.56 5.91
C PHE A 21 2.11 -9.26 5.66
N ASP A 22 2.55 -8.57 6.71
CA ASP A 22 3.38 -7.37 6.57
C ASP A 22 4.66 -7.66 5.78
N SER A 23 5.38 -8.73 6.13
CA SER A 23 6.59 -9.14 5.42
C SER A 23 6.33 -9.41 3.93
N SER A 24 5.25 -10.11 3.59
CA SER A 24 4.85 -10.36 2.20
C SER A 24 4.55 -9.06 1.46
N MET A 25 3.79 -8.15 2.06
CA MET A 25 3.42 -6.88 1.43
C MET A 25 4.62 -5.94 1.26
N GLN A 26 5.54 -5.92 2.22
CA GLN A 26 6.82 -5.19 2.10
C GLN A 26 7.66 -5.75 0.95
N ALA A 27 7.78 -7.08 0.83
CA ALA A 27 8.52 -7.70 -0.26
C ALA A 27 7.90 -7.40 -1.63
N LEU A 28 6.57 -7.38 -1.74
CA LEU A 28 5.87 -6.97 -2.96
C LEU A 28 6.11 -5.51 -3.30
N PHE A 29 6.19 -4.64 -2.30
CA PHE A 29 6.51 -3.23 -2.51
C PHE A 29 7.97 -3.02 -2.93
N ASP A 30 8.91 -3.73 -2.31
CA ASP A 30 10.32 -3.70 -2.69
C ASP A 30 10.53 -4.24 -4.12
N LEU A 31 9.77 -5.27 -4.52
CA LEU A 31 9.71 -5.76 -5.90
C LEU A 31 9.12 -4.72 -6.87
N TYR A 32 8.06 -4.01 -6.47
CA TYR A 32 7.50 -2.90 -7.22
C TYR A 32 8.53 -1.80 -7.49
N LEU A 33 9.28 -1.37 -6.47
CA LEU A 33 10.36 -0.40 -6.61
C LEU A 33 11.46 -0.94 -7.55
N SER A 34 11.84 -2.21 -7.39
CA SER A 34 12.83 -2.85 -8.25
C SER A 34 12.41 -2.91 -9.72
N ILE A 35 11.12 -3.19 -10.01
CA ILE A 35 10.58 -3.18 -11.37
C ILE A 35 10.64 -1.77 -11.96
N GLN A 36 10.30 -0.76 -11.15
CA GLN A 36 10.38 0.64 -11.56
C GLN A 36 11.82 1.05 -11.90
N ASP A 37 12.77 0.74 -11.03
CA ASP A 37 14.17 1.15 -11.19
C ASP A 37 14.88 0.42 -12.34
N SER A 38 14.60 -0.88 -12.51
CA SER A 38 15.32 -1.74 -13.46
C SER A 38 14.67 -1.82 -14.85
N MET A 39 13.34 -1.97 -14.90
CA MET A 39 12.61 -2.16 -16.16
C MET A 39 12.01 -0.84 -16.62
N GLY A 40 11.51 -0.02 -15.69
CA GLY A 40 10.97 1.29 -16.01
C GLY A 40 11.98 2.16 -16.77
N ASN A 41 13.17 2.38 -16.22
CA ASN A 41 14.15 3.27 -16.86
C ASN A 41 14.64 2.77 -18.23
N LYS A 42 14.77 1.46 -18.41
CA LYS A 42 15.20 0.88 -19.68
C LYS A 42 14.10 0.92 -20.74
N GLU A 43 12.88 0.56 -20.38
CA GLU A 43 11.72 0.62 -21.28
C GLU A 43 11.33 2.07 -21.58
N TRP A 44 11.48 2.99 -20.62
CA TRP A 44 11.36 4.43 -20.86
C TRP A 44 12.46 4.97 -21.76
N GLY A 45 13.68 4.43 -21.71
CA GLY A 45 14.74 4.74 -22.66
C GLY A 45 14.36 4.32 -24.09
N GLU A 46 13.88 3.10 -24.26
CA GLU A 46 13.39 2.57 -25.55
C GLU A 46 12.16 3.34 -26.05
N LEU A 47 11.24 3.70 -25.15
CA LEU A 47 10.10 4.58 -25.45
C LEU A 47 10.54 6.01 -25.76
N SER A 48 11.55 6.55 -25.09
CA SER A 48 12.07 7.90 -25.32
C SER A 48 12.75 8.00 -26.68
N GLU A 49 13.58 7.02 -27.05
CA GLU A 49 14.12 6.91 -28.42
C GLU A 49 13.01 6.83 -29.47
N TYR A 50 11.93 6.12 -29.17
CA TYR A 50 10.73 6.02 -30.01
C TYR A 50 9.93 7.33 -30.08
N TYR A 51 9.69 7.98 -28.95
CA TYR A 51 9.01 9.28 -28.88
C TYR A 51 9.83 10.32 -29.61
N ASN A 52 11.16 10.31 -29.49
CA ASN A 52 12.05 11.14 -30.28
C ASN A 52 11.94 10.83 -31.78
N GLU A 53 11.82 9.56 -32.18
CA GLU A 53 11.54 9.19 -33.58
C GLU A 53 10.19 9.75 -34.04
N ILE A 54 9.12 9.67 -33.23
CA ILE A 54 7.80 10.20 -33.60
C ILE A 54 7.77 11.73 -33.58
N PHE A 55 8.25 12.39 -32.54
CA PHE A 55 8.30 13.84 -32.43
C PHE A 55 9.15 14.46 -33.55
N SER A 56 10.20 13.77 -34.01
CA SER A 56 10.97 14.22 -35.18
C SER A 56 10.19 14.24 -36.49
N LEU A 57 9.07 13.50 -36.57
CA LEU A 57 8.15 13.52 -37.72
C LEU A 57 7.17 14.69 -37.69
N PHE A 58 7.06 15.39 -36.55
CA PHE A 58 6.15 16.54 -36.37
C PHE A 58 6.90 17.76 -35.81
N PRO A 59 7.96 18.25 -36.49
CA PRO A 59 8.81 19.32 -35.96
C PRO A 59 8.09 20.66 -35.77
N GLU A 60 6.95 20.84 -36.42
CA GLU A 60 6.12 22.07 -36.32
C GLU A 60 5.00 21.98 -35.26
N HIS A 61 4.83 20.82 -34.62
CA HIS A 61 3.78 20.61 -33.62
C HIS A 61 4.38 20.58 -32.21
N ASP A 62 3.61 21.02 -31.23
CA ASP A 62 4.04 21.00 -29.83
C ASP A 62 4.15 19.55 -29.33
N GLN A 63 5.18 19.26 -28.52
CA GLN A 63 5.43 17.91 -28.02
C GLN A 63 4.28 17.40 -27.14
N ASP A 64 3.60 18.28 -26.41
CA ASP A 64 2.46 17.93 -25.56
C ASP A 64 1.22 17.59 -26.42
N GLU A 65 1.05 18.24 -27.58
CA GLU A 65 -0.01 17.91 -28.54
C GLU A 65 0.19 16.52 -29.16
N VAL A 66 1.42 16.23 -29.58
CA VAL A 66 1.77 14.93 -30.17
C VAL A 66 1.69 13.82 -29.10
N GLN A 67 2.08 14.10 -27.85
CA GLN A 67 1.94 13.15 -26.73
C GLN A 67 0.47 12.84 -26.42
N ALA A 68 -0.41 13.84 -26.39
CA ALA A 68 -1.83 13.64 -26.15
C ALA A 68 -2.51 12.79 -27.25
N ILE A 69 -2.07 12.96 -28.50
CA ILE A 69 -2.50 12.13 -29.64
C ILE A 69 -2.05 10.69 -29.45
N LEU A 70 -0.80 10.47 -29.04
CA LEU A 70 -0.25 9.14 -28.77
C LEU A 70 -0.96 8.45 -27.60
N ASP A 71 -1.25 9.18 -26.52
CA ASP A 71 -1.95 8.67 -25.34
C ASP A 71 -3.39 8.23 -25.63
N ARG A 72 -4.09 8.88 -26.58
CA ARG A 72 -5.39 8.41 -27.08
C ARG A 72 -5.28 7.24 -28.03
N LEU A 73 -4.30 7.24 -28.92
CA LEU A 73 -4.06 6.13 -29.85
C LEU A 73 -3.66 4.85 -29.08
N ILE A 74 -2.98 4.96 -27.94
CA ILE A 74 -2.63 3.84 -27.04
C ILE A 74 -3.84 2.95 -26.66
N GLN A 75 -5.08 3.43 -26.78
CA GLN A 75 -6.31 2.72 -26.41
C GLN A 75 -6.90 1.75 -27.47
N ILE A 76 -6.34 1.64 -28.68
CA ILE A 76 -6.93 0.84 -29.75
C ILE A 76 -6.22 -0.50 -29.91
N ASP A 77 -7.03 -1.55 -30.08
CA ASP A 77 -6.61 -2.92 -30.26
C ASP A 77 -6.74 -3.39 -31.71
N VAL A 78 -5.78 -4.16 -32.24
CA VAL A 78 -5.72 -4.54 -33.67
C VAL A 78 -5.39 -6.02 -33.84
N GLU A 79 -6.41 -6.86 -34.02
CA GLU A 79 -6.30 -8.30 -34.34
C GLU A 79 -6.26 -8.63 -35.85
N ASP A 80 -6.04 -7.66 -36.76
CA ASP A 80 -6.03 -7.92 -38.21
C ASP A 80 -4.60 -7.91 -38.80
N GLU A 81 -4.20 -9.02 -39.44
CA GLU A 81 -2.84 -9.25 -39.97
C GLU A 81 -2.57 -8.54 -41.31
N ILE A 82 -3.60 -8.05 -42.01
CA ILE A 82 -3.46 -7.36 -43.29
C ILE A 82 -3.88 -5.89 -43.13
N LEU A 83 -2.88 -5.00 -43.12
CA LEU A 83 -3.06 -3.56 -43.04
C LEU A 83 -3.80 -3.05 -44.30
N ASP A 84 -5.09 -2.77 -44.15
CA ASP A 84 -5.81 -1.83 -45.01
C ASP A 84 -5.97 -0.53 -44.22
N TYR A 85 -5.40 0.57 -44.74
CA TYR A 85 -5.50 1.91 -44.15
C TYR A 85 -6.96 2.28 -43.86
N LYS A 86 -7.90 1.80 -44.70
CA LYS A 86 -9.34 2.00 -44.53
C LYS A 86 -9.91 1.32 -43.28
N LYS A 87 -9.42 0.13 -42.92
CA LYS A 87 -9.86 -0.62 -41.73
C LYS A 87 -9.30 -0.04 -40.43
N ILE A 88 -8.04 0.41 -40.44
CA ILE A 88 -7.42 1.09 -39.30
C ILE A 88 -8.18 2.39 -39.02
N TRP A 89 -8.55 3.11 -40.08
CA TRP A 89 -9.35 4.32 -40.04
C TRP A 89 -10.78 4.09 -39.49
N GLU A 90 -11.44 3.00 -39.89
CA GLU A 90 -12.76 2.60 -39.36
C GLU A 90 -12.70 2.13 -37.89
N ALA A 91 -11.56 1.63 -37.43
CA ALA A 91 -11.34 1.20 -36.05
C ALA A 91 -11.07 2.36 -35.07
N ILE A 92 -10.54 3.49 -35.56
CA ILE A 92 -10.35 4.75 -34.80
C ILE A 92 -11.71 5.45 -34.61
N LYS A 93 -12.70 4.79 -33.98
CA LYS A 93 -14.03 5.35 -33.66
C LYS A 93 -13.95 6.51 -32.63
N ILE A 94 -13.31 7.60 -33.00
CA ILE A 94 -13.32 8.88 -32.30
C ILE A 94 -14.38 9.71 -32.99
N ASP A 95 -15.33 10.25 -32.24
CA ASP A 95 -16.33 11.14 -32.82
C ASP A 95 -15.58 12.40 -33.29
N PRO A 96 -15.67 12.80 -34.57
CA PRO A 96 -15.01 14.01 -35.05
C PRO A 96 -15.47 15.27 -34.30
N ASN A 97 -16.59 15.21 -33.57
CA ASN A 97 -17.08 16.28 -32.71
C ASN A 97 -16.52 16.24 -31.27
N ASP A 98 -15.68 15.26 -30.92
CA ASP A 98 -15.02 15.22 -29.61
C ASP A 98 -14.03 16.40 -29.47
N ILE A 99 -13.94 16.97 -28.26
CA ILE A 99 -13.01 18.05 -27.93
C ILE A 99 -11.91 17.49 -27.02
N LEU A 100 -10.66 17.76 -27.37
CA LEU A 100 -9.47 17.51 -26.57
C LEU A 100 -9.21 18.72 -25.68
N ARG A 101 -9.30 18.54 -24.37
CA ARG A 101 -8.91 19.57 -23.38
C ARG A 101 -7.53 19.26 -22.84
N PHE A 102 -6.61 20.20 -23.00
CA PHE A 102 -5.25 20.11 -22.48
C PHE A 102 -5.14 20.73 -21.09
N GLU A 103 -4.10 20.40 -20.33
CA GLU A 103 -3.85 20.94 -18.99
C GLU A 103 -3.65 22.48 -18.98
N ASN A 104 -3.28 23.06 -20.13
CA ASN A 104 -3.16 24.50 -20.36
C ASN A 104 -4.47 25.17 -20.81
N GLU A 105 -5.61 24.50 -20.65
CA GLU A 105 -6.96 24.96 -21.05
C GLU A 105 -7.17 25.12 -22.57
N ARG A 106 -6.21 24.71 -23.41
CA ARG A 106 -6.41 24.68 -24.85
C ARG A 106 -7.45 23.62 -25.20
N GLU A 107 -8.31 23.93 -26.16
CA GLU A 107 -9.27 22.99 -26.74
C GLU A 107 -8.85 22.73 -28.20
N LEU A 108 -8.53 21.49 -28.56
CA LEU A 108 -8.47 21.07 -29.97
C LEU A 108 -9.72 20.29 -30.33
N PHE A 109 -10.36 20.65 -31.44
CA PHE A 109 -11.37 19.80 -32.02
C PHE A 109 -10.67 18.60 -32.66
N VAL A 110 -11.17 17.40 -32.36
CA VAL A 110 -10.66 16.17 -32.98
C VAL A 110 -10.77 16.26 -34.50
N LYS A 111 -11.77 16.99 -35.02
CA LYS A 111 -11.89 17.30 -36.45
C LYS A 111 -10.67 18.01 -37.03
N ASP A 112 -10.06 18.95 -36.32
CA ASP A 112 -8.93 19.71 -36.84
C ASP A 112 -7.68 18.82 -36.92
N ILE A 113 -7.49 17.94 -35.94
CA ILE A 113 -6.45 16.89 -35.97
C ILE A 113 -6.73 15.91 -37.11
N HIS A 114 -7.99 15.52 -37.29
CA HIS A 114 -8.45 14.61 -38.33
C HIS A 114 -8.18 15.15 -39.73
N ASP A 115 -8.52 16.42 -39.98
CA ASP A 115 -8.32 17.07 -41.27
C ASP A 115 -6.81 17.29 -41.52
N THR A 116 -6.05 17.63 -40.48
CA THR A 116 -4.57 17.75 -40.56
C THR A 116 -3.91 16.41 -40.90
N PHE A 117 -4.33 15.31 -40.26
CA PHE A 117 -3.82 13.97 -40.57
C PHE A 117 -4.23 13.49 -41.97
N GLN A 118 -5.44 13.83 -42.45
CA GLN A 118 -5.85 13.54 -43.82
C GLN A 118 -5.02 14.31 -44.84
N GLU A 119 -4.80 15.60 -44.61
CA GLU A 119 -3.93 16.40 -45.47
C GLU A 119 -2.48 15.89 -45.44
N MET A 120 -1.95 15.53 -44.27
CA MET A 120 -0.63 14.89 -44.15
C MET A 120 -0.58 13.53 -44.86
N ALA A 121 -1.63 12.71 -44.79
CA ALA A 121 -1.65 11.42 -45.46
C ALA A 121 -1.64 11.57 -46.99
N ILE A 122 -2.24 12.64 -47.51
CA ILE A 122 -2.23 12.99 -48.93
C ILE A 122 -0.88 13.56 -49.35
N ARG A 123 -0.30 14.48 -48.56
CA ARG A 123 0.94 15.20 -48.89
C ARG A 123 2.20 14.38 -48.61
N GLU A 124 2.20 13.63 -47.52
CA GLU A 124 3.35 12.90 -46.97
C GLU A 124 2.97 11.47 -46.53
N PRO A 125 2.54 10.61 -47.47
CA PRO A 125 2.09 9.26 -47.16
C PRO A 125 3.17 8.38 -46.50
N GLU A 126 4.45 8.67 -46.75
CA GLU A 126 5.57 7.95 -46.12
C GLU A 126 5.70 8.28 -44.62
N THR A 127 5.59 9.55 -44.24
CA THR A 127 5.62 10.03 -42.85
C THR A 127 4.46 9.42 -42.06
N VAL A 128 3.25 9.45 -42.63
CA VAL A 128 2.05 8.86 -42.01
C VAL A 128 2.16 7.33 -41.91
N ASN A 129 2.67 6.65 -42.94
CA ASN A 129 2.93 5.21 -42.86
C ASN A 129 3.99 4.86 -41.81
N LYS A 130 5.03 5.69 -41.66
CA LYS A 130 6.06 5.51 -40.63
C LYS A 130 5.47 5.68 -39.23
N PHE A 131 4.63 6.69 -39.03
CA PHE A 131 3.85 6.89 -37.80
C PHE A 131 2.95 5.69 -37.47
N PHE A 132 2.12 5.23 -38.42
CA PHE A 132 1.24 4.09 -38.20
C PHE A 132 2.01 2.78 -37.98
N ARG A 133 3.14 2.57 -38.65
CA ARG A 133 4.02 1.42 -38.40
C ARG A 133 4.64 1.48 -37.01
N ALA A 134 5.11 2.64 -36.57
CA ALA A 134 5.63 2.87 -35.22
C ALA A 134 4.55 2.62 -34.16
N TYR A 135 3.36 3.17 -34.37
CA TYR A 135 2.18 2.95 -33.55
C TYR A 135 1.73 1.48 -33.47
N LEU A 136 1.63 0.80 -34.61
CA LEU A 136 1.29 -0.63 -34.65
C LEU A 136 2.40 -1.49 -34.05
N ARG A 137 3.67 -1.09 -34.17
CA ARG A 137 4.78 -1.76 -33.48
C ARG A 137 4.68 -1.63 -31.97
N MET A 138 4.19 -0.49 -31.46
CA MET A 138 3.90 -0.30 -30.03
C MET A 138 2.67 -1.11 -29.56
N GLN A 139 1.62 -1.25 -30.39
CA GLN A 139 0.46 -2.09 -30.07
C GLN A 139 0.75 -3.60 -30.19
N ARG A 140 1.63 -3.98 -31.13
CA ARG A 140 2.04 -5.37 -31.39
C ARG A 140 3.24 -5.82 -30.55
N ALA A 141 3.99 -4.88 -29.96
CA ALA A 141 4.91 -5.22 -28.89
C ALA A 141 4.09 -5.87 -27.78
N GLY A 142 4.44 -7.09 -27.37
CA GLY A 142 3.83 -7.72 -26.20
C GLY A 142 3.87 -6.77 -25.00
N PRO A 143 3.00 -6.95 -23.99
CA PRO A 143 3.06 -6.13 -22.78
C PRO A 143 4.51 -5.96 -22.34
N PHE A 144 4.91 -4.72 -22.06
CA PHE A 144 6.22 -4.40 -21.52
C PHE A 144 6.54 -5.37 -20.36
N ARG A 145 7.81 -5.76 -20.19
CA ARG A 145 8.19 -6.65 -19.09
C ARG A 145 7.81 -6.04 -17.75
N SER A 146 7.85 -4.70 -17.64
CA SER A 146 7.33 -4.00 -16.48
C SER A 146 5.81 -4.10 -16.33
N GLU A 147 5.04 -4.10 -17.42
CA GLU A 147 3.57 -4.29 -17.39
C GLU A 147 3.22 -5.72 -16.97
N LEU A 148 3.86 -6.74 -17.54
CA LEU A 148 3.69 -8.13 -17.12
C LEU A 148 4.06 -8.34 -15.65
N SER A 149 5.13 -7.69 -15.20
CA SER A 149 5.56 -7.76 -13.80
C SER A 149 4.58 -7.04 -12.88
N ARG A 150 3.98 -5.92 -13.31
CA ARG A 150 2.88 -5.26 -12.58
C ARG A 150 1.61 -6.11 -12.54
N HIS A 151 1.30 -6.86 -13.60
CA HIS A 151 0.20 -7.84 -13.61
C HIS A 151 0.45 -8.95 -12.60
N GLY A 152 1.67 -9.49 -12.57
CA GLY A 152 2.11 -10.46 -11.56
C GLY A 152 1.97 -9.91 -10.15
N LEU A 153 2.43 -8.68 -9.90
CA LEU A 153 2.27 -8.01 -8.60
C LEU A 153 0.82 -7.86 -8.18
N LEU A 154 -0.08 -7.45 -9.08
CA LEU A 154 -1.51 -7.34 -8.78
C LEU A 154 -2.07 -8.70 -8.36
N LEU A 155 -1.79 -9.74 -9.14
CA LEU A 155 -2.26 -11.10 -8.84
C LEU A 155 -1.74 -11.56 -7.47
N THR A 156 -0.43 -11.44 -7.21
CA THR A 156 0.15 -11.85 -5.94
C THR A 156 -0.41 -11.03 -4.78
N ALA A 157 -0.55 -9.71 -4.91
CA ALA A 157 -1.11 -8.86 -3.86
C ALA A 157 -2.56 -9.24 -3.52
N THR A 158 -3.41 -9.49 -4.55
CA THR A 158 -4.79 -9.96 -4.33
C THR A 158 -4.83 -11.31 -3.60
N SER A 159 -3.95 -12.25 -3.98
CA SER A 159 -3.88 -13.57 -3.33
C SER A 159 -3.32 -13.51 -1.91
N GLN A 160 -2.37 -12.61 -1.61
CA GLN A 160 -1.91 -12.39 -0.24
C GLN A 160 -3.03 -11.82 0.64
N PHE A 161 -3.84 -10.91 0.10
CA PHE A 161 -4.99 -10.36 0.83
C PHE A 161 -6.09 -11.42 1.03
N GLU A 162 -6.40 -12.24 0.02
CA GLU A 162 -7.31 -13.39 0.14
C GLU A 162 -6.84 -14.38 1.23
N LEU A 163 -5.56 -14.74 1.19
CA LEU A 163 -4.95 -15.65 2.17
C LEU A 163 -5.02 -15.08 3.59
N LEU A 164 -4.75 -13.78 3.75
CA LEU A 164 -4.88 -13.11 5.04
C LEU A 164 -6.29 -13.29 5.61
N LEU A 165 -7.34 -13.00 4.83
CA LEU A 165 -8.72 -13.12 5.30
C LEU A 165 -9.04 -14.55 5.75
N LEU A 166 -8.59 -15.55 5.00
CA LEU A 166 -8.76 -16.95 5.36
C LEU A 166 -8.04 -17.29 6.68
N GLN A 167 -6.79 -16.86 6.85
CA GLN A 167 -6.03 -17.09 8.09
C GLN A 167 -6.67 -16.42 9.30
N LEU A 168 -7.16 -15.19 9.14
CA LEU A 168 -7.86 -14.45 10.19
C LEU A 168 -9.16 -15.16 10.61
N LEU A 169 -9.96 -15.61 9.64
CA LEU A 169 -11.20 -16.36 9.91
C LEU A 169 -10.91 -17.73 10.55
N GLN A 170 -9.89 -18.44 10.06
CA GLN A 170 -9.45 -19.70 10.65
C GLN A 170 -9.09 -19.49 12.12
N ARG A 171 -8.25 -18.48 12.43
CA ARG A 171 -7.87 -18.15 13.81
C ARG A 171 -9.08 -17.81 14.67
N TYR A 172 -10.00 -17.01 14.16
CA TYR A 172 -11.24 -16.67 14.85
C TYR A 172 -12.07 -17.91 15.20
N PHE A 173 -12.32 -18.80 14.24
CA PHE A 173 -13.11 -20.01 14.47
C PHE A 173 -12.38 -21.07 15.31
N SER A 174 -11.04 -21.11 15.28
CA SER A 174 -10.26 -21.96 16.17
C SER A 174 -10.40 -21.58 17.63
N GLY A 175 -10.55 -20.28 17.94
CA GLY A 175 -10.85 -19.79 19.29
C GLY A 175 -12.21 -20.25 19.81
N GLN A 176 -13.14 -20.64 18.93
CA GLN A 176 -14.48 -21.12 19.28
C GLN A 176 -14.57 -22.65 19.45
N GLY A 177 -13.43 -23.30 19.69
CA GLY A 177 -13.37 -24.74 19.91
C GLY A 177 -13.48 -25.58 18.64
N VAL A 178 -13.38 -24.96 17.45
CA VAL A 178 -13.34 -25.73 16.21
C VAL A 178 -11.90 -26.07 15.85
N ILE A 179 -11.59 -27.37 15.87
CA ILE A 179 -10.28 -27.89 15.50
C ILE A 179 -10.06 -27.59 14.01
N PRO A 180 -9.02 -26.81 13.66
CA PRO A 180 -8.69 -26.60 12.26
C PRO A 180 -8.31 -27.94 11.61
N ASN A 181 -8.71 -28.14 10.36
CA ASN A 181 -8.19 -29.24 9.58
C ASN A 181 -6.68 -29.03 9.45
N GLU A 182 -5.85 -30.03 9.78
CA GLU A 182 -4.38 -29.91 9.76
C GLU A 182 -3.82 -29.72 8.34
N ASP A 183 -4.67 -29.91 7.32
CA ASP A 183 -4.33 -29.66 5.93
C ASP A 183 -4.16 -28.17 5.65
N SER A 184 -2.92 -27.79 5.36
CA SER A 184 -2.50 -26.42 5.02
C SER A 184 -2.93 -25.94 3.62
N ASN A 185 -3.75 -26.70 2.89
CA ASN A 185 -4.21 -26.29 1.56
C ASN A 185 -5.29 -25.19 1.65
N ILE A 186 -5.16 -24.14 0.82
CA ILE A 186 -6.09 -23.01 0.73
C ILE A 186 -7.53 -23.51 0.48
N ASP A 187 -7.72 -24.46 -0.44
CA ASP A 187 -9.05 -25.00 -0.75
C ASP A 187 -9.69 -25.69 0.48
N ALA A 188 -8.87 -26.35 1.29
CA ALA A 188 -9.33 -27.02 2.50
C ALA A 188 -9.70 -26.00 3.59
N MET A 189 -8.92 -24.92 3.74
CA MET A 189 -9.25 -23.80 4.62
C MET A 189 -10.54 -23.12 4.18
N GLU A 190 -10.64 -22.76 2.90
CA GLU A 190 -11.80 -22.11 2.31
C GLU A 190 -13.06 -22.96 2.50
N LYS A 191 -12.99 -24.27 2.22
CA LYS A 191 -14.11 -25.20 2.45
C LYS A 191 -14.49 -25.27 3.93
N SER A 192 -13.52 -25.39 4.83
CA SER A 192 -13.76 -25.46 6.28
C SER A 192 -14.42 -24.18 6.83
N ILE A 193 -14.00 -23.03 6.31
CA ILE A 193 -14.57 -21.72 6.66
C ILE A 193 -15.95 -21.57 6.02
N SER A 194 -16.10 -21.94 4.75
CA SER A 194 -17.38 -21.95 4.00
C SER A 194 -18.45 -22.73 4.73
N ASP A 195 -18.16 -23.97 5.13
CA ASP A 195 -19.13 -24.81 5.85
C ASP A 195 -19.61 -24.15 7.15
N LYS A 196 -18.80 -23.29 7.77
CA LYS A 196 -19.15 -22.57 9.01
C LYS A 196 -19.90 -21.27 8.74
N ILE A 197 -19.43 -20.47 7.79
CA ILE A 197 -20.12 -19.23 7.42
C ILE A 197 -21.46 -19.55 6.77
N VAL A 198 -21.56 -20.57 5.91
CA VAL A 198 -22.85 -21.04 5.36
C VAL A 198 -23.78 -21.52 6.47
N LYS A 199 -23.28 -22.25 7.47
CA LYS A 199 -24.11 -22.65 8.63
C LYS A 199 -24.58 -21.45 9.47
N THR A 200 -23.84 -20.35 9.46
CA THR A 200 -24.12 -19.14 10.25
C THR A 200 -24.96 -18.11 9.47
N GLU A 201 -24.77 -18.00 8.15
CA GLU A 201 -25.30 -16.92 7.29
C GLU A 201 -25.95 -17.40 5.96
N GLY A 202 -25.86 -18.69 5.61
CA GLY A 202 -26.61 -19.30 4.50
C GLY A 202 -26.13 -18.97 3.07
N ARG A 203 -24.90 -18.49 2.85
CA ARG A 203 -24.36 -18.11 1.53
C ARG A 203 -22.96 -18.67 1.29
N GLY A 204 -22.64 -19.00 0.03
CA GLY A 204 -21.30 -19.43 -0.38
C GLY A 204 -20.24 -18.37 -0.09
N LEU A 205 -18.99 -18.79 0.11
CA LEU A 205 -17.93 -17.93 0.62
C LEU A 205 -17.16 -17.27 -0.54
N LYS A 206 -17.53 -16.05 -0.93
CA LYS A 206 -16.65 -15.21 -1.77
C LYS A 206 -15.85 -14.27 -0.89
N ILE A 207 -14.81 -13.64 -1.45
CA ILE A 207 -14.03 -12.63 -0.73
C ILE A 207 -14.90 -11.52 -0.11
N PHE A 208 -15.91 -11.06 -0.83
CA PHE A 208 -16.84 -10.05 -0.30
C PHE A 208 -17.72 -10.58 0.82
N ASP A 209 -18.05 -11.87 0.85
CA ASP A 209 -18.80 -12.48 1.95
C ASP A 209 -17.91 -12.60 3.20
N MET A 210 -16.63 -12.97 3.03
CA MET A 210 -15.64 -12.96 4.13
C MET A 210 -15.47 -11.56 4.72
N LEU A 211 -15.31 -10.56 3.85
CA LEU A 211 -15.19 -9.17 4.23
C LEU A 211 -16.46 -8.64 4.91
N ASP A 212 -17.64 -8.97 4.39
CA ASP A 212 -18.92 -8.59 4.99
C ASP A 212 -19.08 -9.23 6.38
N PHE A 213 -18.71 -10.49 6.55
CA PHE A 213 -18.69 -11.17 7.85
C PHE A 213 -17.77 -10.45 8.84
N ILE A 214 -16.51 -10.21 8.46
CA ILE A 214 -15.52 -9.55 9.33
C ILE A 214 -16.00 -8.15 9.69
N SER A 215 -16.50 -7.38 8.73
CA SER A 215 -16.90 -5.99 8.94
C SER A 215 -18.14 -5.87 9.83
N LYS A 216 -19.08 -6.81 9.72
CA LYS A 216 -20.25 -6.89 10.62
C LYS A 216 -19.85 -7.32 12.03
N LYS A 217 -18.95 -8.30 12.14
CA LYS A 217 -18.55 -8.86 13.43
C LYS A 217 -17.61 -7.94 14.20
N PHE A 218 -16.71 -7.26 13.49
CA PHE A 218 -15.66 -6.42 14.01
C PHE A 218 -15.79 -5.02 13.41
N ALA A 219 -16.75 -4.25 13.92
CA ALA A 219 -17.10 -2.95 13.37
C ALA A 219 -15.87 -2.04 13.25
N LEU A 220 -15.70 -1.44 12.07
CA LEU A 220 -14.70 -0.42 11.76
C LEU A 220 -15.37 0.97 11.81
N SER A 221 -14.73 1.94 12.44
CA SER A 221 -15.22 3.33 12.50
C SER A 221 -15.12 4.00 11.13
N ASN A 222 -14.00 3.80 10.45
CA ASN A 222 -13.82 4.14 9.04
C ASN A 222 -13.47 2.85 8.30
N GLY A 223 -14.41 2.34 7.51
CA GLY A 223 -14.23 1.11 6.75
C GLY A 223 -13.44 1.31 5.47
N TYR A 224 -13.01 0.20 4.87
CA TYR A 224 -12.44 0.19 3.53
C TYR A 224 -13.51 0.54 2.48
N SER A 225 -13.09 1.12 1.36
CA SER A 225 -13.96 1.34 0.21
C SER A 225 -14.24 0.02 -0.52
N ARG A 226 -15.50 -0.41 -0.49
CA ARG A 226 -15.96 -1.59 -1.23
C ARG A 226 -15.80 -1.40 -2.74
N ASP A 227 -15.98 -0.18 -3.23
CA ASP A 227 -15.83 0.13 -4.65
C ASP A 227 -14.38 -0.03 -5.10
N VAL A 228 -13.41 0.45 -4.30
CA VAL A 228 -11.98 0.26 -4.60
C VAL A 228 -11.62 -1.22 -4.62
N LEU A 229 -12.05 -2.01 -3.63
CA LEU A 229 -11.80 -3.45 -3.65
C LEU A 229 -12.43 -4.13 -4.87
N LYS A 230 -13.67 -3.78 -5.20
CA LYS A 230 -14.36 -4.33 -6.37
C LYS A 230 -13.61 -4.01 -7.66
N GLU A 231 -13.12 -2.78 -7.82
CA GLU A 231 -12.29 -2.40 -8.96
C GLU A 231 -11.06 -3.31 -9.10
N ILE A 232 -10.35 -3.51 -7.99
CA ILE A 232 -9.13 -4.31 -7.94
C ILE A 232 -9.40 -5.78 -8.34
N PHE A 233 -10.44 -6.40 -7.75
CA PHE A 233 -10.78 -7.79 -8.02
C PHE A 233 -11.34 -7.99 -9.43
N GLU A 234 -12.18 -7.09 -9.93
CA GLU A 234 -12.67 -7.15 -11.31
C GLU A 234 -11.55 -6.93 -12.32
N ARG A 235 -10.61 -6.03 -12.03
CA ARG A 235 -9.43 -5.84 -12.90
C ARG A 235 -8.54 -7.08 -12.91
N ARG A 236 -8.27 -7.69 -11.76
CA ARG A 236 -7.55 -8.98 -11.67
C ARG A 236 -8.25 -10.06 -12.50
N ASN A 237 -9.59 -10.16 -12.40
CA ASN A 237 -10.39 -11.12 -13.17
C ASN A 237 -10.23 -10.93 -14.68
N VAL A 238 -10.35 -9.69 -15.16
CA VAL A 238 -10.13 -9.34 -16.59
C VAL A 238 -8.71 -9.70 -17.04
N LEU A 239 -7.70 -9.36 -16.25
CA LEU A 239 -6.30 -9.66 -16.58
C LEU A 239 -6.00 -11.16 -16.62
N THR A 240 -6.60 -11.93 -15.72
CA THR A 240 -6.34 -13.37 -15.57
C THR A 240 -7.08 -14.19 -16.63
N HIS A 241 -8.34 -13.86 -16.90
CA HIS A 241 -9.23 -14.72 -17.68
C HIS A 241 -9.55 -14.19 -19.07
N ARG A 242 -9.24 -12.91 -19.36
CA ARG A 242 -9.71 -12.24 -20.58
C ARG A 242 -8.58 -11.53 -21.33
N GLY A 243 -7.34 -11.95 -21.13
CA GLY A 243 -6.17 -11.35 -21.75
C GLY A 243 -5.99 -9.86 -21.45
N GLY A 244 -6.59 -9.37 -20.35
CA GLY A 244 -6.59 -7.95 -20.01
C GLY A 244 -7.58 -7.09 -20.79
N ARG A 245 -8.56 -7.67 -21.50
CA ARG A 245 -9.61 -6.91 -22.21
C ARG A 245 -10.89 -6.80 -21.40
N ALA A 246 -11.40 -5.57 -21.27
CA ALA A 246 -12.65 -5.29 -20.59
C ALA A 246 -13.81 -6.01 -21.29
N ASP A 247 -14.65 -6.68 -20.51
CA ASP A 247 -15.89 -7.29 -20.99
C ASP A 247 -17.11 -6.43 -20.60
N SER A 248 -18.31 -6.94 -20.87
CA SER A 248 -19.55 -6.29 -20.44
C SER A 248 -19.64 -6.11 -18.92
N ILE A 249 -19.18 -7.08 -18.13
CA ILE A 249 -19.22 -7.01 -16.66
C ILE A 249 -18.32 -5.87 -16.15
N TYR A 250 -17.09 -5.77 -16.66
CA TYR A 250 -16.16 -4.71 -16.28
C TYR A 250 -16.65 -3.34 -16.74
N ARG A 251 -17.21 -3.22 -17.96
CA ARG A 251 -17.82 -1.98 -18.46
C ARG A 251 -18.98 -1.52 -17.57
N ASP A 252 -19.84 -2.45 -17.16
CA ASP A 252 -20.99 -2.13 -16.30
C ASP A 252 -20.57 -1.60 -14.94
N TYR A 253 -19.43 -2.08 -14.45
CA TYR A 253 -18.78 -1.56 -13.26
C TYR A 253 -18.09 -0.20 -13.49
N ASN A 254 -17.29 -0.08 -14.56
CA ASN A 254 -16.56 1.13 -14.91
C ASN A 254 -17.03 1.69 -16.26
N LYS A 255 -18.01 2.59 -16.21
CA LYS A 255 -18.65 3.20 -17.39
C LYS A 255 -17.72 4.02 -18.29
N ARG A 256 -16.48 4.31 -17.84
CA ARG A 256 -15.47 5.03 -18.62
C ARG A 256 -14.73 4.12 -19.60
N VAL A 257 -14.88 2.81 -19.46
CA VAL A 257 -14.20 1.79 -20.27
C VAL A 257 -15.22 1.15 -21.21
N LYS A 258 -14.85 0.89 -22.46
CA LYS A 258 -15.66 0.17 -23.45
C LYS A 258 -15.30 -1.32 -23.46
N VAL A 259 -16.22 -2.14 -23.95
CA VAL A 259 -15.95 -3.58 -24.15
C VAL A 259 -14.86 -3.73 -25.22
N GLY A 260 -13.85 -4.54 -24.93
CA GLY A 260 -12.68 -4.77 -25.78
C GLY A 260 -11.45 -3.94 -25.37
N ASP A 261 -11.65 -2.86 -24.61
CA ASP A 261 -10.56 -1.99 -24.18
C ASP A 261 -9.52 -2.76 -23.36
N ARG A 262 -8.24 -2.55 -23.70
CA ARG A 262 -7.13 -3.16 -22.96
C ARG A 262 -6.91 -2.42 -21.64
N LEU A 263 -7.10 -3.13 -20.53
CA LEU A 263 -6.81 -2.63 -19.19
C LEU A 263 -5.32 -2.69 -18.91
N ARG A 264 -4.67 -1.52 -18.87
CA ARG A 264 -3.27 -1.40 -18.45
C ARG A 264 -3.17 -1.18 -16.94
N ILE A 265 -2.09 -1.68 -16.34
CA ILE A 265 -1.72 -1.36 -14.96
C ILE A 265 -0.64 -0.28 -14.97
N SER A 266 -1.02 0.93 -14.54
CA SER A 266 -0.05 2.00 -14.32
C SER A 266 0.75 1.77 -13.04
N GLN A 267 1.90 2.42 -12.96
CA GLN A 267 2.75 2.41 -11.78
C GLN A 267 2.03 2.96 -10.53
N ASN A 268 1.36 4.10 -10.67
CA ASN A 268 0.60 4.71 -9.57
C ASN A 268 -0.55 3.81 -9.11
N TYR A 269 -1.21 3.13 -10.06
CA TYR A 269 -2.27 2.19 -9.74
C TYR A 269 -1.75 1.02 -8.89
N ILE A 270 -0.67 0.35 -9.30
CA ILE A 270 -0.14 -0.78 -8.51
C ILE A 270 0.39 -0.31 -7.14
N LYS A 271 1.04 0.85 -7.06
CA LYS A 271 1.46 1.44 -5.78
C LYS A 271 0.25 1.62 -4.84
N SER A 272 -0.81 2.25 -5.36
CA SER A 272 -2.03 2.51 -4.58
C SER A 272 -2.69 1.22 -4.08
N ILE A 273 -2.68 0.15 -4.89
CA ILE A 273 -3.22 -1.15 -4.48
C ILE A 273 -2.40 -1.80 -3.39
N LEU A 274 -1.07 -1.81 -3.55
CA LEU A 274 -0.18 -2.39 -2.54
C LEU A 274 -0.35 -1.69 -1.21
N GLU A 275 -0.36 -0.35 -1.21
CA GLU A 275 -0.61 0.44 -0.01
C GLU A 275 -2.01 0.20 0.55
N TYR A 276 -3.03 0.14 -0.31
CA TYR A 276 -4.41 -0.10 0.12
C TYR A 276 -4.60 -1.47 0.78
N PHE A 277 -4.13 -2.55 0.15
CA PHE A 277 -4.19 -3.90 0.74
C PHE A 277 -3.36 -3.99 2.01
N HIS A 278 -2.19 -3.37 2.04
CA HIS A 278 -1.32 -3.40 3.21
C HIS A 278 -1.96 -2.65 4.39
N THR A 279 -2.51 -1.45 4.17
CA THR A 279 -3.25 -0.69 5.20
C THR A 279 -4.43 -1.49 5.74
N TRP A 280 -5.35 -1.92 4.86
CA TRP A 280 -6.56 -2.58 5.34
C TRP A 280 -6.32 -3.98 5.86
N GLY A 281 -5.32 -4.69 5.33
CA GLY A 281 -4.91 -5.98 5.87
C GLY A 281 -4.37 -5.86 7.30
N ILE A 282 -3.53 -4.84 7.58
CA ILE A 282 -3.08 -4.53 8.93
C ILE A 282 -4.28 -4.16 9.82
N VAL A 283 -5.12 -3.20 9.40
CA VAL A 283 -6.26 -2.72 10.22
C VAL A 283 -7.23 -3.85 10.56
N LEU A 284 -7.60 -4.70 9.58
CA LEU A 284 -8.48 -5.85 9.81
C LEU A 284 -7.86 -6.87 10.77
N SER A 285 -6.56 -7.16 10.59
CA SER A 285 -5.83 -8.08 11.47
C SER A 285 -5.78 -7.57 12.90
N MET A 286 -5.44 -6.29 13.08
CA MET A 286 -5.38 -5.64 14.39
C MET A 286 -6.76 -5.59 15.04
N ARG A 287 -7.82 -5.28 14.28
CA ARG A 287 -9.19 -5.23 14.79
C ARG A 287 -9.68 -6.59 15.26
N MET A 288 -9.39 -7.64 14.49
CA MET A 288 -9.74 -9.00 14.88
C MET A 288 -8.91 -9.48 16.07
N TRP A 289 -7.61 -9.20 16.08
CA TRP A 289 -6.73 -9.50 17.21
C TRP A 289 -7.25 -8.83 18.49
N GLU A 290 -7.57 -7.54 18.40
CA GLU A 290 -8.07 -6.76 19.52
C GLU A 290 -9.30 -7.36 20.19
N ASN A 291 -10.24 -7.89 19.39
CA ASN A 291 -11.53 -8.39 19.87
C ASN A 291 -11.52 -9.88 20.24
N VAL A 292 -10.48 -10.62 19.87
CA VAL A 292 -10.42 -12.08 20.06
C VAL A 292 -9.40 -12.46 21.12
N ASP A 293 -8.33 -11.68 21.29
CA ASP A 293 -7.23 -11.99 22.21
C ASP A 293 -6.84 -10.77 23.06
N ASP A 294 -7.70 -10.43 24.03
CA ASP A 294 -7.49 -9.32 24.98
C ASP A 294 -6.17 -9.43 25.77
N SER A 295 -5.66 -10.65 25.92
CA SER A 295 -4.46 -10.92 26.72
C SER A 295 -3.18 -10.39 26.09
N ASP A 296 -3.17 -10.14 24.78
CA ASP A 296 -1.95 -9.85 24.01
C ASP A 296 -1.89 -8.42 23.41
N GLN A 297 -2.66 -7.49 23.98
CA GLN A 297 -2.71 -6.08 23.56
C GLN A 297 -1.34 -5.36 23.57
N LYS A 298 -0.44 -5.75 24.48
CA LYS A 298 0.93 -5.21 24.52
C LYS A 298 1.72 -5.61 23.27
N GLN A 299 1.58 -6.87 22.85
CA GLN A 299 2.25 -7.37 21.66
C GLN A 299 1.66 -6.77 20.39
N LEU A 300 0.34 -6.60 20.31
CA LEU A 300 -0.32 -5.86 19.23
C LEU A 300 0.35 -4.48 19.03
N GLY A 301 0.48 -3.72 20.11
CA GLY A 301 1.13 -2.42 20.14
C GLY A 301 2.58 -2.43 19.68
N ARG A 302 3.34 -3.43 20.12
CA ARG A 302 4.73 -3.62 19.70
C ARG A 302 4.84 -3.91 18.21
N VAL A 303 4.02 -4.81 17.67
CA VAL A 303 4.06 -5.19 16.26
C VAL A 303 3.76 -3.99 15.36
N ILE A 304 2.71 -3.21 15.66
CA ILE A 304 2.41 -2.02 14.84
C ILE A 304 3.49 -0.93 14.99
N SER A 305 4.12 -0.81 16.16
CA SER A 305 5.27 0.08 16.35
C SER A 305 6.46 -0.36 15.49
N GLU A 306 6.77 -1.65 15.45
CA GLU A 306 7.83 -2.21 14.58
C GLU A 306 7.54 -1.94 13.09
N ILE A 307 6.32 -2.17 12.62
CA ILE A 307 5.89 -1.91 11.24
C ILE A 307 6.05 -0.42 10.89
N THR A 308 5.51 0.48 11.72
CA THR A 308 5.57 1.93 11.47
C THR A 308 6.99 2.44 11.47
N MET A 309 7.84 1.94 12.37
CA MET A 309 9.26 2.24 12.42
C MET A 309 10.02 1.81 11.17
N GLN A 310 9.73 0.62 10.64
CA GLN A 310 10.32 0.15 9.38
C GLN A 310 9.91 1.04 8.20
N LEU A 311 8.65 1.46 8.14
CA LEU A 311 8.16 2.36 7.09
C LEU A 311 8.83 3.73 7.14
N ILE A 312 9.01 4.31 8.33
CA ILE A 312 9.72 5.59 8.50
C ILE A 312 11.17 5.46 8.02
N ARG A 313 11.87 4.39 8.40
CA ARG A 313 13.26 4.14 7.96
C ARG A 313 13.40 3.94 6.46
N LYS A 314 12.46 3.25 5.84
CA LYS A 314 12.40 3.09 4.38
C LYS A 314 11.97 4.37 3.65
N GLY A 315 11.71 5.48 4.35
CA GLY A 315 11.26 6.73 3.75
C GLY A 315 9.84 6.69 3.18
N ARG A 316 9.04 5.67 3.52
CA ARG A 316 7.65 5.50 3.05
C ARG A 316 6.68 6.33 3.91
N LEU A 317 6.94 7.65 3.99
CA LEU A 317 6.27 8.55 4.94
C LEU A 317 4.78 8.71 4.64
N ASP A 318 4.40 8.96 3.39
CA ASP A 318 2.99 9.11 2.98
C ASP A 318 2.15 7.88 3.36
N PHE A 319 2.70 6.70 3.08
CA PHE A 319 2.05 5.43 3.42
C PHE A 319 1.94 5.25 4.93
N CYS A 320 2.99 5.58 5.68
CA CYS A 320 3.00 5.47 7.14
C CYS A 320 1.96 6.41 7.78
N VAL A 321 1.82 7.64 7.29
CA VAL A 321 0.78 8.60 7.70
C VAL A 321 -0.61 8.01 7.48
N ASN A 322 -0.89 7.51 6.27
CA ASN A 322 -2.18 6.92 5.95
C ASN A 322 -2.50 5.72 6.83
N LEU A 323 -1.52 4.81 7.04
CA LEU A 323 -1.67 3.67 7.94
C LEU A 323 -1.97 4.11 9.38
N LEU A 324 -1.18 5.03 9.94
CA LEU A 324 -1.33 5.49 11.32
C LEU A 324 -2.66 6.20 11.55
N LYS A 325 -3.14 6.96 10.55
CA LYS A 325 -4.48 7.55 10.57
C LYS A 325 -5.56 6.47 10.64
N CYS A 326 -5.52 5.48 9.74
CA CYS A 326 -6.51 4.39 9.73
C CYS A 326 -6.46 3.55 11.02
N VAL A 327 -5.27 3.30 11.57
CA VAL A 327 -5.09 2.60 12.85
C VAL A 327 -5.67 3.42 14.01
N HIS A 328 -5.38 4.72 14.07
CA HIS A 328 -5.90 5.61 15.11
C HIS A 328 -7.43 5.67 15.13
N GLU A 329 -8.05 5.65 13.95
CA GLU A 329 -9.50 5.73 13.79
C GLU A 329 -10.21 4.42 14.12
N ASN A 330 -9.56 3.26 13.93
CA ASN A 330 -10.23 1.95 14.01
C ASN A 330 -9.83 1.06 15.19
N ILE A 331 -8.66 1.29 15.79
CA ILE A 331 -8.09 0.41 16.82
C ILE A 331 -8.09 1.12 18.18
N HIS A 332 -8.63 0.45 19.21
CA HIS A 332 -8.53 0.91 20.57
C HIS A 332 -7.37 0.20 21.29
N PHE A 333 -6.40 1.00 21.77
CA PHE A 333 -5.29 0.46 22.54
C PHE A 333 -5.58 0.54 24.04
N ALA A 334 -5.53 -0.61 24.71
CA ALA A 334 -5.65 -0.66 26.17
C ALA A 334 -4.50 0.10 26.89
N SER A 335 -3.33 0.19 26.24
CA SER A 335 -2.16 0.89 26.75
C SER A 335 -2.07 2.31 26.20
N HIS A 336 -2.14 3.31 27.10
CA HIS A 336 -1.89 4.71 26.74
C HIS A 336 -0.50 4.92 26.15
N ASN A 337 0.52 4.23 26.69
CA ASN A 337 1.88 4.33 26.15
C ASN A 337 1.98 3.85 24.70
N THR A 338 1.30 2.76 24.37
CA THR A 338 1.28 2.23 23.00
C THR A 338 0.66 3.25 22.06
N LYS A 339 -0.47 3.83 22.47
CA LYS A 339 -1.14 4.89 21.71
C LYS A 339 -0.21 6.10 21.52
N ASP A 340 0.43 6.57 22.60
CA ASP A 340 1.32 7.73 22.55
C ASP A 340 2.55 7.48 21.66
N ILE A 341 3.16 6.30 21.72
CA ILE A 341 4.29 5.92 20.83
C ILE A 341 3.85 5.97 19.36
N LEU A 342 2.66 5.45 19.03
CA LEU A 342 2.15 5.51 17.67
C LEU A 342 1.84 6.94 17.21
N MET A 343 1.33 7.78 18.11
CA MET A 343 1.09 9.21 17.82
C MET A 343 2.40 9.98 17.67
N ILE A 344 3.45 9.62 18.42
CA ILE A 344 4.81 10.15 18.23
C ILE A 344 5.33 9.72 16.85
N ASN A 345 5.24 8.44 16.48
CA ASN A 345 5.65 7.97 15.16
C ASN A 345 4.87 8.69 14.05
N TYR A 346 3.58 8.96 14.27
CA TYR A 346 2.76 9.73 13.34
C TYR A 346 3.27 11.18 13.21
N ALA A 347 3.54 11.84 14.34
CA ALA A 347 4.11 13.18 14.36
C ALA A 347 5.49 13.25 13.68
N ILE A 348 6.34 12.23 13.83
CA ILE A 348 7.63 12.13 13.12
C ILE A 348 7.42 12.10 11.60
N CYS A 349 6.45 11.33 11.11
CA CYS A 349 6.14 11.31 9.67
C CYS A 349 5.69 12.68 9.18
N LEU A 350 4.78 13.33 9.91
CA LEU A 350 4.26 14.66 9.56
C LEU A 350 5.36 15.74 9.58
N ASP A 351 6.27 15.68 10.55
CA ASP A 351 7.44 16.58 10.63
C ASP A 351 8.33 16.45 9.39
N ARG A 352 8.70 15.22 9.03
CA ARG A 352 9.55 14.93 7.86
C ARG A 352 8.88 15.30 6.53
N MET A 353 7.55 15.35 6.48
CA MET A 353 6.77 15.80 5.33
C MET A 353 6.53 17.33 5.34
N GLY A 354 6.98 18.06 6.37
CA GLY A 354 6.77 19.50 6.49
C GLY A 354 5.36 19.92 6.91
N ASN A 355 4.52 19.00 7.39
CA ASN A 355 3.14 19.28 7.81
C ASN A 355 3.07 19.65 9.31
N GLU A 356 3.61 20.84 9.63
CA GLU A 356 3.75 21.33 11.00
C GLU A 356 2.40 21.44 11.74
N LYS A 357 1.37 21.94 11.05
CA LYS A 357 0.05 22.18 11.64
C LYS A 357 -0.59 20.88 12.13
N GLU A 358 -0.54 19.83 11.31
CA GLU A 358 -1.11 18.54 11.67
C GLU A 358 -0.25 17.85 12.73
N LYS A 359 1.08 17.95 12.63
CA LYS A 359 2.01 17.44 13.66
C LYS A 359 1.65 17.97 15.05
N LEU A 360 1.49 19.29 15.20
CA LEU A 360 1.17 19.90 16.49
C LEU A 360 -0.19 19.43 17.01
N LYS A 361 -1.19 19.30 16.12
CA LYS A 361 -2.52 18.77 16.48
C LYS A 361 -2.44 17.34 17.02
N ILE A 362 -1.63 16.47 16.41
CA ILE A 362 -1.43 15.09 16.90
C ILE A 362 -0.74 15.11 18.27
N LEU A 363 0.31 15.94 18.43
CA LEU A 363 1.06 16.03 19.67
C LEU A 363 0.27 16.62 20.84
N ASP A 364 -0.80 17.39 20.61
CA ASP A 364 -1.65 17.89 21.69
C ASP A 364 -2.44 16.78 22.40
N GLY A 365 -2.65 15.64 21.72
CA GLY A 365 -3.21 14.43 22.32
C GLY A 365 -2.20 13.54 23.05
N VAL A 366 -0.89 13.85 22.94
CA VAL A 366 0.20 13.05 23.53
C VAL A 366 0.66 13.68 24.85
N ARG A 367 0.98 12.84 25.83
CA ARG A 367 1.51 13.28 27.13
C ARG A 367 2.81 14.09 26.98
N GLN A 368 2.83 15.30 27.54
CA GLN A 368 3.97 16.23 27.48
C GLN A 368 4.82 16.31 28.76
N THR A 369 4.35 15.75 29.87
CA THR A 369 5.04 15.80 31.16
C THR A 369 5.04 14.42 31.81
N PRO A 370 6.09 14.04 32.57
CA PRO A 370 6.07 12.80 33.34
C PRO A 370 4.87 12.75 34.28
N ARG A 371 4.26 11.57 34.42
CA ARG A 371 3.23 11.36 35.45
C ARG A 371 3.89 11.28 36.81
N GLN A 372 3.31 11.94 37.81
CA GLN A 372 3.74 11.76 39.19
C GLN A 372 3.47 10.31 39.61
N ILE A 373 4.51 9.63 40.07
CA ILE A 373 4.37 8.31 40.70
C ILE A 373 3.71 8.57 42.04
N ILE A 374 2.49 8.10 42.23
CA ILE A 374 1.80 8.18 43.52
C ILE A 374 2.19 6.94 44.33
N PRO A 375 2.92 7.08 45.45
CA PRO A 375 3.33 5.94 46.26
C PRO A 375 2.13 5.11 46.72
N GLY A 376 2.20 3.78 46.59
CA GLY A 376 1.13 2.85 46.97
C GLY A 376 0.10 2.52 45.89
N LEU A 377 0.09 3.26 44.77
CA LEU A 377 -0.69 2.93 43.56
C LEU A 377 0.14 2.16 42.52
N GLU A 378 1.39 1.83 42.83
CA GLU A 378 2.30 1.15 41.90
C GLU A 378 1.83 -0.24 41.47
N LYS A 379 0.97 -0.89 42.27
CA LYS A 379 0.39 -2.21 41.96
C LYS A 379 -0.90 -2.15 41.15
N LEU A 380 -1.60 -1.01 41.16
CA LEU A 380 -2.87 -0.80 40.44
C LEU A 380 -2.65 -0.16 39.07
N SER A 381 -1.66 0.73 38.98
CA SER A 381 -1.08 1.16 37.73
C SER A 381 -0.14 0.04 37.27
N ASN A 382 -0.49 -0.71 36.23
CA ASN A 382 0.50 -1.47 35.45
C ASN A 382 1.65 -0.51 35.10
N GLN A 383 2.72 -0.49 35.92
CA GLN A 383 3.75 0.56 35.90
C GLN A 383 4.16 0.85 34.46
N GLU A 384 3.85 2.06 34.00
CA GLU A 384 4.05 2.47 32.62
C GLU A 384 5.56 2.62 32.35
N PRO A 385 6.20 1.75 31.54
CA PRO A 385 7.67 1.70 31.41
C PRO A 385 8.30 2.89 30.65
N PHE A 386 7.58 4.01 30.46
CA PHE A 386 7.97 5.13 29.59
C PHE A 386 7.58 6.49 30.16
N SER A 387 7.81 6.69 31.47
CA SER A 387 7.42 7.91 32.19
C SER A 387 8.13 9.17 31.67
N ASN A 388 9.39 9.03 31.22
CA ASN A 388 10.22 10.11 30.70
C ASN A 388 10.32 10.07 29.17
N VAL A 389 10.29 8.87 28.58
CA VAL A 389 10.51 8.70 27.13
C VAL A 389 9.43 9.33 26.26
N ILE A 390 8.14 9.14 26.60
CA ILE A 390 7.04 9.73 25.83
C ILE A 390 7.07 11.27 25.89
N PRO A 391 7.15 11.91 27.08
CA PRO A 391 7.34 13.34 27.19
C PRO A 391 8.58 13.86 26.45
N MET A 392 9.70 13.14 26.51
CA MET A 392 10.93 13.50 25.79
C MET A 392 10.67 13.62 24.29
N ALA A 393 10.10 12.56 23.71
CA ALA A 393 9.81 12.48 22.29
C ALA A 393 8.83 13.57 21.84
N ALA A 394 7.79 13.81 22.63
CA ALA A 394 6.80 14.83 22.30
C ALA A 394 7.37 16.25 22.38
N ASN A 395 8.19 16.55 23.40
CA ASN A 395 8.79 17.88 23.56
C ASN A 395 9.86 18.18 22.51
N VAL A 396 10.66 17.21 22.08
CA VAL A 396 11.64 17.45 21.01
C VAL A 396 10.95 17.77 19.68
N LEU A 397 9.83 17.10 19.36
CA LEU A 397 9.03 17.38 18.16
C LEU A 397 8.30 18.72 18.22
N LYS A 398 8.05 19.26 19.42
CA LYS A 398 7.53 20.63 19.64
C LYS A 398 8.64 21.70 19.68
N GLY A 399 9.90 21.35 19.42
CA GLY A 399 11.04 22.27 19.44
C GLY A 399 11.57 22.62 20.84
N LYS A 400 11.08 21.95 21.90
CA LYS A 400 11.54 22.17 23.29
C LYS A 400 12.74 21.26 23.61
N LYS A 401 13.83 21.46 22.86
CA LYS A 401 14.98 20.54 22.84
C LYS A 401 15.67 20.39 24.20
N GLU A 402 15.91 21.48 24.93
CA GLU A 402 16.60 21.47 26.23
C GLU A 402 15.86 20.60 27.25
N TYR A 403 14.54 20.82 27.39
CA TYR A 403 13.71 20.03 28.30
C TYR A 403 13.63 18.55 27.88
N ALA A 404 13.61 18.27 26.56
CA ALA A 404 13.65 16.91 26.07
C ALA A 404 14.97 16.18 26.41
N LEU A 405 16.12 16.88 26.39
CA LEU A 405 17.41 16.34 26.80
C LEU A 405 17.45 16.01 28.30
N GLU A 406 16.90 16.88 29.16
CA GLU A 406 16.77 16.58 30.59
C GLU A 406 15.94 15.31 30.84
N LEU A 407 14.83 15.15 30.11
CA LEU A 407 13.98 13.97 30.17
C LEU A 407 14.70 12.71 29.64
N LEU A 408 15.51 12.85 28.59
CA LEU A 408 16.33 11.77 28.07
C LEU A 408 17.35 11.27 29.10
N GLU A 409 18.07 12.19 29.78
CA GLU A 409 19.00 11.82 30.85
C GLU A 409 18.29 11.08 31.99
N ARG A 410 17.09 11.53 32.38
CA ARG A 410 16.26 10.85 33.39
C ARG A 410 15.86 9.46 32.93
N ALA A 411 15.39 9.32 31.69
CA ALA A 411 15.00 8.03 31.11
C ALA A 411 16.16 7.01 31.10
N VAL A 412 17.38 7.46 30.80
CA VAL A 412 18.61 6.65 30.84
C VAL A 412 18.99 6.27 32.28
N ASN A 413 18.77 7.18 33.24
CA ASN A 413 19.04 6.91 34.65
C ASN A 413 18.04 5.91 35.25
N THR A 414 16.77 5.92 34.81
CA THR A 414 15.73 4.98 35.25
C THR A 414 15.71 3.68 34.46
N GLY A 415 16.49 3.56 33.39
CA GLY A 415 16.56 2.36 32.55
C GLY A 415 15.40 2.22 31.55
N GLU A 416 14.65 3.30 31.30
CA GLU A 416 13.62 3.34 30.25
C GLU A 416 14.21 3.41 28.84
N VAL A 417 15.47 3.84 28.71
CA VAL A 417 16.22 3.88 27.45
C VAL A 417 17.48 3.03 27.60
N THR A 418 17.62 2.06 26.71
CA THR A 418 18.80 1.20 26.57
C THR A 418 19.67 1.65 25.40
N PHE A 419 20.87 1.09 25.31
CA PHE A 419 21.76 1.33 24.17
C PHE A 419 21.10 1.01 22.82
N LEU A 420 20.35 -0.10 22.75
CA LEU A 420 19.68 -0.53 21.53
C LEU A 420 18.56 0.43 21.11
N ASP A 421 17.89 1.08 22.06
CA ASP A 421 16.82 2.03 21.74
C ASP A 421 17.34 3.25 20.99
N LEU A 422 18.56 3.71 21.30
CA LEU A 422 19.19 4.86 20.64
C LEU A 422 19.35 4.66 19.13
N ASP A 423 19.66 3.44 18.71
CA ASP A 423 19.77 3.08 17.30
C ASP A 423 18.42 2.63 16.73
N HIS A 424 17.53 2.10 17.58
CA HIS A 424 16.26 1.54 17.14
C HIS A 424 15.17 2.58 16.88
N TRP A 425 15.04 3.63 17.69
CA TRP A 425 13.96 4.60 17.54
C TRP A 425 14.44 5.90 16.88
N VAL A 426 13.92 6.19 15.69
CA VAL A 426 14.22 7.36 14.86
C VAL A 426 13.99 8.71 15.54
N ILE A 427 13.31 8.76 16.69
CA ILE A 427 13.20 9.97 17.49
C ILE A 427 14.57 10.47 17.97
N PHE A 428 15.54 9.58 18.17
CA PHE A 428 16.87 9.95 18.63
C PHE A 428 17.69 10.71 17.58
N GLU A 429 17.31 10.62 16.30
CA GLU A 429 17.92 11.39 15.21
C GLU A 429 17.78 12.91 15.43
N TYR A 430 16.74 13.36 16.14
CA TYR A 430 16.53 14.77 16.49
C TYR A 430 17.56 15.30 17.48
N PHE A 431 18.32 14.43 18.13
CA PHE A 431 19.43 14.77 19.02
C PHE A 431 20.81 14.47 18.41
N ALA A 432 20.90 13.99 17.17
CA ALA A 432 22.16 13.47 16.59
C ALA A 432 23.34 14.46 16.60
N LYS A 433 23.05 15.77 16.61
CA LYS A 433 24.08 16.84 16.65
C LYS A 433 24.36 17.34 18.08
N ASP A 434 23.72 16.76 19.09
CA ASP A 434 23.81 17.23 20.46
C ASP A 434 24.93 16.51 21.25
N PRO A 435 25.89 17.25 21.85
CA PRO A 435 26.96 16.63 22.64
C PRO A 435 26.46 15.82 23.84
N ILE A 436 25.26 16.11 24.35
CA ILE A 436 24.66 15.34 25.45
C ILE A 436 24.33 13.91 24.99
N LEU A 437 23.86 13.73 23.76
CA LEU A 437 23.53 12.41 23.23
C LEU A 437 24.78 11.52 23.16
N GLU A 438 25.92 12.05 22.74
CA GLU A 438 27.17 11.28 22.65
C GLU A 438 27.62 10.79 24.04
N ARG A 439 27.57 11.68 25.04
CA ARG A 439 27.87 11.32 26.43
C ARG A 439 26.92 10.24 26.97
N ILE A 440 25.65 10.30 26.60
CA ILE A 440 24.64 9.30 26.96
C ILE A 440 24.96 7.96 26.29
N ARG A 441 25.35 7.98 25.02
CA ARG A 441 25.75 6.80 24.25
C ARG A 441 26.95 6.10 24.90
N GLU A 442 28.02 6.84 25.21
CA GLU A 442 29.19 6.31 25.93
C GLU A 442 28.82 5.71 27.30
N LYS A 443 27.96 6.39 28.05
CA LYS A 443 27.46 5.92 29.35
C LYS A 443 26.65 4.63 29.23
N LEU A 444 25.83 4.48 28.20
CA LEU A 444 25.06 3.25 27.97
C LEU A 444 25.94 2.11 27.46
N GLU A 445 26.89 2.40 26.57
CA GLU A 445 27.83 1.41 26.04
C GLU A 445 28.72 0.82 27.15
N SER A 446 29.21 1.67 28.06
CA SER A 446 30.00 1.21 29.21
C SER A 446 29.21 0.29 30.15
N ARG A 447 27.89 0.47 30.28
CA ARG A 447 27.02 -0.46 31.05
C ARG A 447 26.88 -1.82 30.39
N VAL A 448 26.85 -1.88 29.05
CA VAL A 448 26.76 -3.15 28.30
C VAL A 448 28.06 -3.94 28.39
N LYS A 449 29.23 -3.27 28.37
CA LYS A 449 30.54 -3.94 28.46
C LYS A 449 30.84 -4.60 29.81
N ILE A 450 30.14 -4.19 30.87
CA ILE A 450 30.35 -4.67 32.25
C ILE A 450 29.43 -5.85 32.59
N ALA A 451 28.30 -5.99 31.87
CA ALA A 451 27.35 -7.09 32.01
C ALA A 451 27.76 -8.28 31.15
#